data_AF-A0A3Q2CEC8-F1
#
_entry.id   AF-A0A3Q2CEC8-F1
#
_cell.length_a   1.000
_cell.length_b   1.000
_cell.length_c   1.000
_cell.angle_alpha   90.00
_cell.angle_beta   90.00
_cell.angle_gamma   90.00
#
_symmetry.space_group_name_H-M   'P 1'
#
loop_
_entity.id
_entity.type
_entity.pdbx_description
1 polymer ?
#
loop_
_entity_poly.entity_id
_entity_poly.type
_entity_poly.pdbx_seq_one_letter_code
_entity_poly.pdbx_strand_id
1 'polypeptide(L)'
;MSLFELSRVRGRFVEKVSKPLIKQLLDDLLEDRLLNDGETDSVLEDCSGKADMARCLIDMVRKKGDKASRRMIEHLEKRDPTLHSELADRIRKMKSIK
;
A
#
# COMPACT_ATOMS: atom_id res chain seq x y z
N MET A 1 -6.72 9.90 -1.43
CA MET A 1 -7.35 8.72 -0.79
C MET A 1 -7.15 8.81 0.73
N SER A 2 -8.02 8.21 1.56
CA SER A 2 -7.83 8.14 3.03
C SER A 2 -7.53 6.71 3.49
N LEU A 3 -7.14 6.50 4.76
CA LEU A 3 -6.84 5.18 5.34
C LEU A 3 -8.01 4.18 5.18
N PHE A 4 -9.24 4.65 5.34
CA PHE A 4 -10.43 3.84 5.10
C PHE A 4 -10.56 3.41 3.63
N GLU A 5 -10.23 4.30 2.71
CA GLU A 5 -10.27 4.00 1.28
C GLU A 5 -9.15 3.03 0.87
N LEU A 6 -7.97 3.09 1.51
CA LEU A 6 -6.88 2.12 1.31
C LEU A 6 -7.35 0.69 1.60
N SER A 7 -8.12 0.51 2.66
CA SER A 7 -8.69 -0.79 3.03
C SER A 7 -9.70 -1.30 1.98
N ARG A 8 -10.48 -0.39 1.37
CA ARG A 8 -11.48 -0.73 0.34
C ARG A 8 -10.83 -1.14 -0.98
N VAL A 9 -9.68 -0.54 -1.31
CA VAL A 9 -8.94 -0.89 -2.53
C VAL A 9 -7.91 -1.99 -2.34
N ARG A 10 -7.74 -2.51 -1.11
CA ARG A 10 -6.77 -3.57 -0.77
C ARG A 10 -6.79 -4.72 -1.77
N GLY A 11 -7.97 -5.24 -2.12
CA GLY A 11 -8.08 -6.34 -3.07
C GLY A 11 -7.52 -6.02 -4.45
N ARG A 12 -7.79 -4.81 -4.96
CA ARG A 12 -7.30 -4.37 -6.27
C ARG A 12 -5.82 -4.04 -6.24
N PHE A 13 -5.34 -3.43 -5.15
CA PHE A 13 -3.92 -3.20 -4.94
C PHE A 13 -3.14 -4.52 -4.97
N VAL A 14 -3.58 -5.53 -4.19
CA VAL A 14 -2.97 -6.86 -4.14
C VAL A 14 -2.92 -7.55 -5.52
N GLU A 15 -3.98 -7.40 -6.32
CA GLU A 15 -4.06 -7.94 -7.68
C GLU A 15 -3.03 -7.29 -8.62
N LYS A 16 -2.92 -5.96 -8.57
CA LYS A 16 -2.22 -5.16 -9.59
C LYS A 16 -0.77 -4.81 -9.24
N VAL A 17 -0.48 -4.62 -7.96
CA VAL A 17 0.86 -4.26 -7.50
C VAL A 17 1.86 -5.32 -7.93
N SER A 18 3.07 -4.90 -8.31
CA SER A 18 4.17 -5.79 -8.67
C SER A 18 5.10 -6.00 -7.46
N LYS A 19 5.78 -7.15 -7.38
CA LYS A 19 6.79 -7.38 -6.34
C LYS A 19 7.84 -6.25 -6.22
N PRO A 20 8.43 -5.73 -7.32
CA PRO A 20 9.40 -4.63 -7.21
C PRO A 20 8.76 -3.35 -6.64
N LEU A 21 7.52 -3.03 -7.02
CA LEU A 21 6.84 -1.86 -6.47
C LEU A 21 6.57 -2.00 -4.95
N ILE A 22 6.25 -3.21 -4.47
CA ILE A 22 6.13 -3.46 -3.02
C ILE A 22 7.44 -3.18 -2.30
N LYS A 23 8.58 -3.67 -2.83
CA LYS A 23 9.90 -3.44 -2.24
C LYS A 23 10.25 -1.95 -2.20
N GLN A 24 10.04 -1.24 -3.31
CA GLN A 24 10.27 0.20 -3.37
C GLN A 24 9.42 0.97 -2.35
N LEU A 25 8.15 0.58 -2.16
CA LEU A 25 7.30 1.20 -1.14
C LEU A 25 7.76 0.89 0.29
N LEU A 26 8.32 -0.30 0.54
CA LEU A 26 8.92 -0.61 1.84
C LEU A 26 10.16 0.25 2.09
N ASP A 27 11.05 0.37 1.11
CA ASP A 27 12.24 1.22 1.18
C ASP A 27 11.86 2.70 1.44
N ASP A 28 10.86 3.21 0.71
CA ASP A 28 10.37 4.59 0.87
C ASP A 28 9.80 4.84 2.28
N LEU A 29 9.10 3.85 2.86
CA LEU A 29 8.52 3.94 4.20
C LEU A 29 9.57 3.77 5.31
N LEU A 30 10.63 3.00 5.04
CA LEU A 30 11.79 2.87 5.92
C LEU A 30 12.60 4.18 5.94
N GLU A 31 12.82 4.80 4.78
CA GLU A 31 13.50 6.10 4.65
C GLU A 31 12.75 7.21 5.40
N ASP A 32 11.41 7.22 5.30
CA ASP A 32 10.53 8.11 6.07
C ASP A 32 10.47 7.77 7.59
N ARG A 33 11.18 6.73 8.04
CA ARG A 33 11.20 6.20 9.42
C ARG A 33 9.82 5.81 9.95
N LEU A 34 8.93 5.40 9.05
CA LEU A 34 7.59 4.91 9.39
C LEU A 34 7.61 3.43 9.70
N LEU A 35 8.51 2.69 9.04
CA LEU A 35 8.86 1.31 9.33
C LEU A 35 10.29 1.25 9.88
N ASN A 36 10.60 0.18 10.61
CA ASN A 36 11.97 -0.19 10.94
C ASN A 36 12.44 -1.36 10.08
N ASP A 37 13.74 -1.67 10.14
CA ASP A 37 14.35 -2.76 9.38
C ASP A 37 13.67 -4.11 9.67
N GLY A 38 13.38 -4.43 10.93
CA GLY A 38 12.72 -5.68 11.30
C GLY A 38 11.28 -5.80 10.76
N GLU A 39 10.53 -4.70 10.71
CA GLU A 39 9.21 -4.67 10.09
C GLU A 39 9.30 -4.88 8.56
N THR A 40 10.29 -4.24 7.93
CA THR A 40 10.52 -4.40 6.48
C THR A 40 10.92 -5.84 6.15
N ASP A 41 11.83 -6.40 6.93
CA ASP A 41 12.32 -7.76 6.79
C ASP A 41 11.21 -8.78 7.01
N SER A 42 10.36 -8.58 8.03
CA SER A 42 9.17 -9.44 8.26
C SER A 42 8.27 -9.51 7.04
N VAL A 43 8.04 -8.39 6.32
CA VAL A 43 7.21 -8.41 5.10
C VAL A 43 7.90 -9.17 3.95
N LEU A 44 9.22 -9.14 3.90
CA LEU A 44 10.01 -9.80 2.85
C LEU A 44 10.21 -11.30 3.13
N GLU A 45 10.36 -11.68 4.39
CA GLU A 45 10.60 -13.06 4.85
C GLU A 45 9.30 -13.85 5.02
N ASP A 46 8.27 -13.32 5.71
CA ASP A 46 7.04 -14.07 5.99
C ASP A 46 6.14 -14.23 4.74
N CYS A 47 6.27 -13.35 3.75
CA CYS A 47 5.29 -13.27 2.67
C CYS A 47 5.90 -13.80 1.34
N SER A 48 5.87 -15.12 1.12
CA SER A 48 6.48 -15.76 -0.08
C SER A 48 5.80 -15.37 -1.41
N GLY A 49 4.50 -15.05 -1.36
CA GLY A 49 3.67 -14.64 -2.48
C GLY A 49 3.57 -13.11 -2.65
N LYS A 50 3.49 -12.63 -3.90
CA LYS A 50 3.22 -11.21 -4.22
C LYS A 50 1.98 -10.69 -3.49
N ALA A 51 0.93 -11.52 -3.46
CA ALA A 51 -0.34 -11.15 -2.87
C ALA A 51 -0.24 -11.03 -1.35
N ASP A 52 0.49 -11.93 -0.70
CA ASP A 52 0.69 -11.88 0.74
C ASP A 52 1.56 -10.70 1.12
N MET A 53 2.67 -10.43 0.41
CA MET A 53 3.49 -9.23 0.66
C MET A 53 2.66 -7.94 0.60
N ALA A 54 1.77 -7.83 -0.41
CA ALA A 54 0.91 -6.68 -0.57
C ALA A 54 -0.11 -6.53 0.57
N ARG A 55 -0.64 -7.65 1.10
CA ARG A 55 -1.51 -7.65 2.29
C ARG A 55 -0.73 -7.25 3.54
N CYS A 56 0.44 -7.87 3.74
CA CYS A 56 1.36 -7.59 4.84
C CYS A 56 1.70 -6.08 4.92
N LEU A 57 2.10 -5.48 3.79
CA LEU A 57 2.38 -4.05 3.68
C LEU A 57 1.18 -3.17 4.05
N ILE A 58 0.00 -3.43 3.49
CA ILE A 58 -1.21 -2.65 3.78
C ILE A 58 -1.59 -2.75 5.26
N ASP A 59 -1.57 -3.95 5.82
CA ASP A 59 -1.97 -4.17 7.21
C ASP A 59 -0.98 -3.52 8.18
N MET A 60 0.31 -3.53 7.87
CA MET A 60 1.36 -2.86 8.63
C MET A 60 1.20 -1.34 8.63
N VAL A 61 1.07 -0.74 7.44
CA VAL A 61 0.87 0.70 7.28
C VAL A 61 -0.41 1.18 7.96
N ARG A 62 -1.46 0.35 7.95
CA ARG A 62 -2.72 0.64 8.65
C ARG A 62 -2.56 0.58 10.18
N LYS A 63 -1.81 -0.39 10.71
CA LYS A 63 -1.50 -0.49 12.15
C LYS A 63 -0.70 0.72 12.66
N LYS A 64 0.16 1.31 11.83
CA LYS A 64 0.91 2.54 12.15
C LYS A 64 0.04 3.80 12.19
N GLY A 65 -1.11 3.78 11.54
CA GLY A 65 -2.09 4.87 11.55
C GLY A 65 -2.04 5.80 10.33
N ASP A 66 -2.79 6.89 10.41
CA ASP A 66 -3.12 7.74 9.26
C ASP A 66 -1.89 8.38 8.60
N LYS A 67 -0.87 8.76 9.38
CA LYS A 67 0.36 9.35 8.84
C LYS A 67 1.08 8.39 7.89
N ALA A 68 1.25 7.13 8.30
CA ALA A 68 1.90 6.13 7.47
C ALA A 68 1.07 5.79 6.23
N SER A 69 -0.25 5.67 6.40
CA SER A 69 -1.17 5.43 5.28
C SER A 69 -1.14 6.54 4.24
N ARG A 70 -1.09 7.81 4.68
CA ARG A 70 -0.97 8.95 3.78
C ARG A 70 0.35 8.92 3.01
N ARG A 71 1.46 8.64 3.70
CA ARG A 71 2.79 8.55 3.10
C ARG A 71 2.89 7.42 2.08
N MET A 72 2.34 6.25 2.38
CA MET A 72 2.25 5.14 1.41
C MET A 72 1.49 5.55 0.15
N ILE A 73 0.39 6.29 0.27
CA ILE A 73 -0.38 6.79 -0.88
C ILE A 73 0.45 7.79 -1.69
N GLU A 74 1.14 8.72 -1.03
CA GLU A 74 2.02 9.70 -1.68
C GLU A 74 3.16 9.01 -2.46
N HIS A 75 3.78 7.98 -1.88
CA HIS A 75 4.83 7.21 -2.56
C HIS A 75 4.27 6.36 -3.71
N LEU A 76 3.09 5.76 -3.52
CA LEU A 76 2.41 5.03 -4.59
C LEU A 76 2.09 5.94 -5.78
N GLU A 77 1.61 7.16 -5.55
CA GLU A 77 1.35 8.13 -6.61
C GLU A 77 2.63 8.51 -7.37
N LYS A 78 3.75 8.66 -6.67
CA LYS A 78 5.06 8.98 -7.29
C LYS A 78 5.64 7.82 -8.09
N ARG A 79 5.56 6.60 -7.54
CA ARG A 79 6.16 5.39 -8.13
C ARG A 79 5.31 4.81 -9.25
N ASP A 80 3.99 4.82 -9.09
CA ASP A 80 3.02 4.30 -10.06
C ASP A 80 1.74 5.16 -10.08
N PRO A 81 1.76 6.31 -10.79
CA PRO A 81 0.60 7.19 -10.90
C PRO A 81 -0.58 6.51 -11.63
N THR A 82 -0.31 5.51 -12.46
CA THR A 82 -1.34 4.76 -13.20
C THR A 82 -2.13 3.88 -12.22
N LEU A 83 -1.43 3.12 -11.38
CA LEU A 83 -2.06 2.31 -10.35
C LEU A 83 -2.77 3.18 -9.32
N HIS A 84 -2.16 4.28 -8.87
CA HIS A 84 -2.82 5.24 -7.97
C HIS A 84 -4.15 5.74 -8.55
N SER A 85 -4.14 6.16 -9.82
CA SER A 85 -5.34 6.64 -10.52
C SER A 85 -6.42 5.55 -10.67
N GLU A 86 -6.03 4.31 -10.98
CA GLU A 86 -6.98 3.17 -11.07
C GLU A 86 -7.67 2.92 -9.72
N LEU A 87 -6.92 2.95 -8.62
CA LEU A 87 -7.48 2.76 -7.28
C LEU A 87 -8.37 3.93 -6.86
N ALA A 88 -8.00 5.16 -7.20
CA ALA A 88 -8.82 6.35 -6.93
C ALA A 88 -10.14 6.34 -7.71
N ASP A 89 -10.12 5.94 -8.98
CA ASP A 89 -11.32 5.79 -9.81
C ASP A 89 -12.27 4.73 -9.25
N ARG A 90 -11.72 3.60 -8.79
CA ARG A 90 -12.47 2.54 -8.11
C ARG A 90 -13.25 3.08 -6.91
N ILE A 91 -12.63 3.92 -6.10
CA ILE A 91 -13.28 4.55 -4.93
C ILE A 91 -14.41 5.47 -5.36
N ARG A 92 -14.22 6.31 -6.38
CA ARG A 92 -15.28 7.19 -6.90
C ARG A 92 -16.48 6.36 -7.36
N LYS A 93 -16.24 5.31 -8.15
CA LYS A 93 -17.29 4.40 -8.60
C LYS A 93 -18.07 3.75 -7.46
N MET A 94 -17.38 3.32 -6.39
CA MET A 94 -18.05 2.77 -5.21
C MET A 94 -18.89 3.80 -4.42
N LYS A 95 -18.63 5.10 -4.56
CA LYS A 95 -19.42 6.17 -3.93
C LYS A 95 -20.65 6.55 -4.76
N SER A 96 -20.62 6.36 -6.07
CA SER A 96 -21.75 6.62 -6.98
C SER A 96 -22.81 5.52 -7.00
N ILE A 97 -22.63 4.41 -6.27
CA ILE A 97 -23.60 3.29 -6.18
C ILE A 97 -24.42 3.39 -4.87
N LYS A 98 -24.54 4.58 -4.30
CA LYS A 98 -25.38 4.86 -3.12
C LYS A 98 -26.33 6.01 -3.41
#